data_AF-K7P0M7-F1
#
_entry.id   AF-K7P0M7-F1
#
_cell.length_a   1.000
_cell.length_b   1.000
_cell.length_c   1.000
_cell.angle_alpha   90.00
_cell.angle_beta   90.00
_cell.angle_gamma   90.00
#
_symmetry.space_group_name_H-M   'P 1'
#
loop_
_entity.id
_entity.type
_entity.pdbx_description
1 polymer ?
#
loop_
_entity_poly.entity_id
_entity_poly.type
_entity_poly.pdbx_seq_one_letter_code
_entity_poly.pdbx_strand_id
1 'polypeptide(L)'
;GTLILRRLCILLDAERVYRELSTILEGEADLDFASVMVQALNLILLNSSELAELRALIKQSLSNPSGRDLFNALYSSWCHSPMATISLCLLA
;
A
#
# COMPACT_ATOMS: atom_id res chain seq x y z
N GLY A 1 -1.18 -20.66 -16.01
CA GLY A 1 -1.76 -19.88 -14.91
C GLY A 1 -0.99 -18.60 -14.61
N THR A 2 0.34 -18.69 -14.46
CA THR A 2 1.25 -17.64 -13.93
C THR A 2 1.47 -16.41 -14.82
N LEU A 3 1.11 -16.47 -16.10
CA LEU A 3 1.29 -15.35 -17.05
C LEU A 3 0.14 -14.34 -17.02
N ILE A 4 -1.06 -14.74 -16.60
CA ILE A 4 -2.22 -13.85 -16.50
C ILE A 4 -2.09 -12.96 -15.26
N LEU A 5 -1.60 -13.49 -14.14
CA LEU A 5 -1.24 -12.72 -12.94
C LEU A 5 -0.08 -11.75 -13.20
N ARG A 6 0.99 -12.18 -13.90
CA ARG A 6 2.08 -11.28 -14.32
C ARG A 6 1.61 -10.15 -15.25
N ARG A 7 0.69 -10.42 -16.17
CA ARG A 7 0.12 -9.37 -17.02
C ARG A 7 -0.85 -8.47 -16.25
N LEU A 8 -1.63 -9.01 -15.30
CA LEU A 8 -2.48 -8.21 -14.40
C LEU A 8 -1.64 -7.31 -13.49
N CYS A 9 -0.50 -7.75 -12.96
CA CYS A 9 0.39 -6.87 -12.20
C CYS A 9 1.13 -5.82 -13.06
N ILE A 10 1.23 -6.04 -14.38
CA ILE A 10 1.75 -5.06 -15.34
C ILE A 10 0.64 -4.09 -15.83
N LEU A 11 -0.66 -4.42 -15.66
CA LEU A 11 -1.80 -3.69 -16.26
C LEU A 11 -2.86 -3.16 -15.27
N LEU A 12 -2.94 -3.70 -14.06
CA LEU A 12 -3.81 -3.22 -13.01
C LEU A 12 -2.93 -2.46 -12.03
N ASP A 13 -3.01 -1.13 -12.05
CA ASP A 13 -2.30 -0.24 -11.14
C ASP A 13 -2.39 -0.79 -9.70
N ALA A 14 -1.33 -1.48 -9.23
CA ALA A 14 -1.26 -1.91 -7.83
C ALA A 14 -1.43 -0.69 -6.92
N GLU A 15 -1.00 0.48 -7.39
CA GLU A 15 -1.31 1.77 -6.84
C GLU A 15 -2.82 2.01 -6.66
N ARG A 16 -3.66 1.83 -7.69
CA ARG A 16 -5.12 1.98 -7.57
C ARG A 16 -5.69 1.01 -6.55
N VAL A 17 -5.29 -0.25 -6.58
CA VAL A 17 -5.81 -1.25 -5.63
C VAL A 17 -5.47 -0.83 -4.19
N TYR A 18 -4.24 -0.43 -3.94
CA TYR A 18 -3.80 0.05 -2.62
C TYR A 18 -4.51 1.35 -2.20
N ARG A 19 -4.78 2.26 -3.14
CA ARG A 19 -5.57 3.48 -2.88
C ARG A 19 -7.01 3.17 -2.51
N GLU A 20 -7.71 2.35 -3.30
CA GLU A 20 -9.10 1.96 -3.04
C GLU A 20 -9.22 1.22 -1.70
N LEU A 21 -8.32 0.27 -1.43
CA LEU A 21 -8.28 -0.44 -0.15
C LEU A 21 -8.03 0.50 1.02
N SER A 22 -7.16 1.50 0.85
CA SER A 22 -6.93 2.49 1.89
C SER A 22 -8.19 3.30 2.19
N THR A 23 -8.91 3.74 1.15
CA THR A 23 -10.18 4.47 1.31
C THR A 23 -11.25 3.61 1.98
N ILE A 24 -11.33 2.32 1.66
CA ILE A 24 -12.26 1.39 2.31
C ILE A 24 -11.89 1.23 3.80
N LEU A 25 -10.60 1.02 4.10
CA LEU A 25 -10.12 0.78 5.47
C LEU A 25 -10.17 2.01 6.36
N GLU A 26 -10.01 3.21 5.79
CA GLU A 26 -10.17 4.47 6.50
C GLU A 26 -11.61 4.67 7.00
N GLY A 27 -12.60 4.16 6.28
CA GLY A 27 -14.01 4.19 6.66
C GLY A 27 -14.48 3.01 7.51
N GLU A 28 -13.60 2.06 7.83
CA GLU A 28 -13.97 0.84 8.55
C GLU A 28 -14.17 1.13 10.05
N ALA A 29 -15.30 0.66 10.59
CA ALA A 29 -15.66 0.87 11.99
C ALA A 29 -15.00 -0.16 12.92
N ASP A 30 -14.74 -1.36 12.40
CA ASP A 30 -14.01 -2.40 13.12
C ASP A 30 -12.49 -2.17 13.00
N LEU A 31 -11.94 -1.48 14.01
CA LEU A 31 -10.52 -1.13 14.06
C LEU A 31 -9.61 -2.37 14.17
N ASP A 32 -10.07 -3.46 14.77
CA ASP A 32 -9.30 -4.69 14.87
C ASP A 32 -9.19 -5.37 13.49
N PHE A 33 -10.31 -5.44 12.76
CA PHE A 33 -10.31 -5.89 11.38
C PHE A 33 -9.45 -5.00 10.47
N ALA A 34 -9.60 -3.67 10.59
CA ALA A 34 -8.81 -2.71 9.82
C ALA A 34 -7.31 -2.90 10.09
N SER A 35 -6.91 -3.07 11.36
CA SER A 35 -5.52 -3.30 11.73
C SER A 35 -4.96 -4.59 11.14
N VAL A 36 -5.72 -5.69 11.17
CA VAL A 36 -5.31 -6.97 10.56
C VAL A 36 -5.16 -6.84 9.06
N MET A 37 -6.09 -6.17 8.39
CA MET A 37 -6.03 -5.96 6.94
C MET A 37 -4.83 -5.10 6.53
N VAL A 38 -4.59 -3.99 7.23
CA VAL A 38 -3.42 -3.12 7.02
C VAL A 38 -2.12 -3.89 7.21
N GLN A 39 -2.03 -4.75 8.23
CA GLN A 39 -0.85 -5.60 8.46
C GLN A 39 -0.63 -6.59 7.30
N ALA A 40 -1.69 -7.22 6.81
CA ALA A 40 -1.61 -8.12 5.66
C ALA A 40 -1.15 -7.39 4.40
N LEU A 41 -1.72 -6.21 4.12
CA LEU A 41 -1.33 -5.37 2.98
C LEU A 41 0.11 -4.89 3.07
N ASN A 42 0.58 -4.55 4.28
CA ASN A 42 1.98 -4.17 4.50
C ASN A 42 2.94 -5.35 4.28
N LEU A 43 2.57 -6.56 4.70
CA LEU A 43 3.38 -7.76 4.46
C LEU A 43 3.48 -8.08 2.96
N ILE A 44 2.37 -7.94 2.22
CA ILE A 44 2.33 -8.11 0.77
C ILE A 44 3.20 -7.04 0.10
N LEU A 45 3.09 -5.78 0.54
CA LEU A 45 3.88 -4.65 0.02
C LEU A 45 5.38 -4.90 0.11
N LEU A 46 5.86 -5.43 1.24
CA LEU A 46 7.28 -5.65 1.49
C LEU A 46 7.85 -6.86 0.74
N ASN A 47 7.10 -7.96 0.66
CA ASN A 47 7.61 -9.24 0.14
C ASN A 47 7.29 -9.47 -1.34
N SER A 48 6.26 -8.84 -1.89
CA SER A 48 5.89 -9.07 -3.28
C SER A 48 6.88 -8.38 -4.23
N SER A 49 7.50 -9.17 -5.10
CA SER A 49 8.34 -8.65 -6.18
C SER A 49 7.52 -7.85 -7.21
N GLU A 50 6.22 -8.11 -7.31
CA GLU A 50 5.27 -7.42 -8.19
C GLU A 50 5.01 -5.98 -7.74
N LEU A 51 5.31 -5.65 -6.47
CA LEU A 51 5.17 -4.32 -5.90
C LEU A 51 6.49 -3.54 -5.85
N ALA A 52 7.50 -3.96 -6.61
CA ALA A 52 8.78 -3.25 -6.68
C ALA A 52 8.62 -1.80 -7.15
N GLU A 53 7.77 -1.55 -8.16
CA GLU A 53 7.51 -0.21 -8.68
C GLU A 53 6.72 0.64 -7.68
N LEU A 54 5.71 0.08 -7.01
CA LEU A 54 4.95 0.76 -5.96
C LEU A 54 5.86 1.17 -4.79
N ARG A 55 6.76 0.28 -4.35
CA ARG A 55 7.77 0.58 -3.34
C ARG A 55 8.74 1.67 -3.81
N ALA A 56 9.15 1.66 -5.08
CA ALA A 56 10.01 2.69 -5.64
C ALA A 56 9.31 4.05 -5.66
N LEU A 57 8.00 4.08 -5.92
CA LEU A 57 7.20 5.31 -5.88
C LEU A 57 7.06 5.86 -4.46
N ILE A 58 6.81 4.99 -3.47
CA ILE A 58 6.78 5.37 -2.04
C ILE A 58 8.13 5.93 -1.57
N LYS A 59 9.25 5.28 -1.95
CA LYS A 59 10.62 5.78 -1.67
C LYS A 59 10.91 7.15 -2.28
N GLN A 60 10.18 7.52 -3.33
CA GLN A 60 10.33 8.81 -3.98
C GLN A 60 9.33 9.84 -3.43
N SER A 61 8.58 9.55 -2.36
CA SER A 61 7.53 10.42 -1.82
C SER A 61 8.02 11.83 -1.45
N LEU A 62 9.28 11.98 -1.05
CA LEU A 62 9.89 13.28 -0.75
C LEU A 62 10.13 14.12 -2.02
N SER A 63 10.46 13.49 -3.14
CA SER A 63 10.91 14.15 -4.38
C SER A 63 9.89 14.12 -5.52
N ASN A 64 8.93 13.19 -5.49
CA ASN A 64 7.94 12.94 -6.53
C ASN A 64 6.54 13.22 -5.99
N PRO A 65 5.78 14.18 -6.56
CA PRO A 65 4.41 14.48 -6.15
C PRO A 65 3.49 13.25 -6.15
N SER A 66 3.58 12.40 -7.18
CA SER A 66 2.76 11.18 -7.26
C SER A 66 3.06 10.18 -6.14
N GLY A 67 4.34 10.08 -5.74
CA GLY A 67 4.75 9.26 -4.59
C GLY A 67 4.27 9.83 -3.26
N ARG A 68 4.25 11.16 -3.13
CA ARG A 68 3.69 11.84 -1.96
C ARG A 68 2.18 11.60 -1.86
N ASP A 69 1.46 11.70 -2.97
CA ASP A 69 0.02 11.46 -3.03
C ASP A 69 -0.33 10.01 -2.72
N LEU A 70 0.51 9.06 -3.13
CA LEU A 70 0.35 7.66 -2.76
C LEU A 70 0.61 7.44 -1.27
N PHE A 71 1.72 7.97 -0.76
CA PHE A 71 2.06 7.87 0.67
C PHE A 71 0.94 8.43 1.54
N ASN A 72 0.43 9.63 1.22
CA ASN A 72 -0.68 10.25 1.95
C ASN A 72 -1.95 9.42 1.88
N ALA A 73 -2.28 8.88 0.71
CA ALA A 73 -3.46 8.02 0.56
C ALA A 73 -3.37 6.78 1.44
N LEU A 74 -2.19 6.18 1.60
CA LEU A 74 -1.98 4.99 2.45
C LEU A 74 -1.86 5.34 3.93
N TYR A 75 -1.25 6.48 4.26
CA TYR A 75 -0.93 6.86 5.63
C TYR A 75 -2.17 6.89 6.53
N SER A 76 -3.31 7.38 6.04
CA SER A 76 -4.54 7.50 6.83
C SER A 76 -5.01 6.15 7.37
N SER A 77 -5.15 5.13 6.52
CA SER A 77 -5.55 3.79 6.97
C SER A 77 -4.40 3.01 7.61
N TRP A 78 -3.14 3.28 7.23
CA TRP A 78 -1.99 2.60 7.85
C TRP A 78 -1.86 2.92 9.34
N CYS A 79 -2.38 4.07 9.80
CA CYS A 79 -2.47 4.46 11.22
C CYS A 79 -3.25 3.47 12.08
N HIS A 80 -4.12 2.62 11.51
CA HIS A 80 -4.79 1.54 12.25
C HIS A 80 -3.80 0.46 12.75
N SER A 81 -2.56 0.44 12.25
CA SER A 81 -1.50 -0.44 12.76
C SER A 81 -0.17 0.33 12.95
N PRO A 82 0.33 0.47 14.19
CA PRO A 82 1.61 1.13 14.46
C PRO A 82 2.78 0.50 13.70
N MET A 83 2.79 -0.84 13.59
CA MET A 83 3.83 -1.57 12.87
C MET A 83 3.83 -1.26 11.37
N ALA A 84 2.65 -1.22 10.75
CA ALA A 84 2.53 -0.88 9.34
C ALA A 84 2.89 0.58 9.07
N THR A 85 2.46 1.50 9.95
CA THR A 85 2.81 2.93 9.84
C THR A 85 4.32 3.15 9.88
N ILE A 86 5.01 2.56 10.86
CA ILE A 86 6.48 2.67 10.95
C ILE A 86 7.15 2.08 9.72
N SER A 87 6.68 0.91 9.25
CA SER A 87 7.18 0.28 8.04
C SER A 87 7.01 1.16 6.80
N LEU A 88 5.88 1.84 6.68
CA LEU A 88 5.60 2.77 5.56
C LEU A 88 6.49 4.01 5.63
N CYS A 89 6.68 4.59 6.83
CA CYS A 89 7.56 5.74 7.03
C CYS A 89 9.04 5.42 6.79
N LEU A 90 9.50 4.21 7.12
CA LEU A 90 10.87 3.77 6.83
C LEU A 90 11.10 3.49 5.34
N LEU A 91 10.02 3.25 4.59
CA LEU A 91 10.06 3.03 3.16
C LEU A 91 10.03 4.35 2.37
N ALA A 92 9.46 5.41 2.94
CA ALA A 92 9.30 6.73 2.34
C ALA A 92 10.58 7.56 2.35
#